data_AF-A0A5B8LRV2-F1
#
_entry.id   AF-A0A5B8LRV2-F1
#
_cell.length_a   1.000
_cell.length_b   1.000
_cell.length_c   1.000
_cell.angle_alpha   90.00
_cell.angle_beta   90.00
_cell.angle_gamma   90.00
#
_symmetry.space_group_name_H-M   'P 1'
#
loop_
_entity.id
_entity.type
_entity.pdbx_description
1 polymer ?
#
loop_
_entity_poly.entity_id
_entity_poly.type
_entity_poly.pdbx_seq_one_letter_code
_entity_poly.pdbx_strand_id
1 'polypeptide(L)'
;MPTRLKRPALWRPLALTVALLGFQGYLGFSAIGGQFGIDNRAQILLDIDQFKAKSAALQAEIDAYRHRATLMDTRRLDPDIITERARALLNMANADDILVMVDPVTGEPLSGKYEELATDELMRLIEADSTL
;
A
#
# COMPACT_ATOMS: atom_id res chain seq x y z
N MET A 1 -5.99 -68.01 52.45
CA MET A 1 -5.72 -66.56 52.29
C MET A 1 -6.76 -65.97 51.32
N PRO A 2 -7.71 -65.14 51.76
CA PRO A 2 -8.62 -64.51 50.81
C PRO A 2 -7.95 -63.25 50.20
N THR A 3 -7.72 -63.26 48.90
CA THR A 3 -7.25 -62.09 48.14
C THR A 3 -8.44 -61.17 47.84
N ARG A 4 -8.48 -59.97 48.44
CA ARG A 4 -9.52 -58.96 48.15
C ARG A 4 -9.35 -58.40 46.74
N LEU A 5 -10.22 -58.81 45.82
CA LEU A 5 -10.35 -58.17 44.51
C LEU A 5 -11.08 -56.83 44.68
N LYS A 6 -10.33 -55.74 44.46
CA LYS A 6 -10.85 -54.37 44.42
C LYS A 6 -11.76 -54.26 43.19
N ARG A 7 -13.07 -54.12 43.41
CA ARG A 7 -14.06 -53.95 42.32
C ARG A 7 -13.65 -52.73 41.47
N PRO A 8 -13.38 -52.90 40.16
CA PRO A 8 -13.00 -51.77 39.33
C PRO A 8 -14.16 -50.77 39.24
N ALA A 9 -13.84 -49.49 39.28
CA ALA A 9 -14.83 -48.41 39.22
C ALA A 9 -15.36 -48.27 37.78
N LEU A 10 -16.36 -49.08 37.43
CA LEU A 10 -17.04 -49.10 36.13
C LEU A 10 -17.67 -47.76 35.74
N TRP A 11 -17.90 -46.87 36.70
CA TRP A 11 -18.43 -45.52 36.46
C TRP A 11 -17.43 -44.56 35.78
N ARG A 12 -16.13 -44.76 35.97
CA ARG A 12 -15.09 -43.91 35.36
C ARG A 12 -15.09 -43.97 33.82
N PRO A 13 -15.04 -45.16 33.18
CA PRO A 13 -15.12 -45.23 31.72
C PRO A 13 -16.47 -44.76 31.20
N LEU A 14 -17.56 -44.99 31.94
CA LEU A 14 -18.90 -44.55 31.54
C LEU A 14 -19.00 -43.01 31.51
N ALA A 15 -18.55 -42.35 32.58
CA ALA A 15 -18.47 -40.88 32.62
C ALA A 15 -17.58 -40.32 31.51
N LEU A 16 -16.43 -40.96 31.24
CA LEU A 16 -15.54 -40.58 30.15
C LEU A 16 -16.24 -40.68 28.79
N THR A 17 -16.95 -41.78 28.52
CA THR A 17 -17.64 -41.99 27.23
C THR A 17 -18.75 -40.96 26.99
N VAL A 18 -19.52 -40.62 28.02
CA VAL A 18 -20.57 -39.59 27.92
C VAL A 18 -19.96 -38.22 27.69
N ALA A 19 -18.89 -37.87 28.40
CA ALA A 19 -18.17 -36.61 28.17
C ALA A 19 -17.61 -36.53 26.75
N LEU A 20 -17.03 -37.63 26.23
CA LEU A 20 -16.50 -37.68 24.87
C LEU A 20 -17.61 -37.52 23.83
N LEU A 21 -18.75 -38.18 24.01
CA LEU A 21 -19.92 -38.03 23.13
C LEU A 21 -20.47 -36.62 23.12
N GLY A 22 -20.60 -35.99 24.29
CA GLY A 22 -21.01 -34.59 24.40
C GLY A 22 -20.04 -33.65 23.70
N PHE A 23 -18.72 -33.89 23.86
CA PHE A 23 -17.69 -33.11 23.18
C PHE A 23 -17.74 -33.27 21.65
N GLN A 24 -17.93 -34.50 21.15
CA GLN A 24 -18.10 -34.76 19.72
C GLN A 24 -19.36 -34.07 19.16
N GLY A 25 -20.47 -34.10 19.90
CA GLY A 25 -21.70 -33.39 19.52
C GLY A 25 -21.51 -31.87 19.48
N TYR A 26 -20.84 -31.29 20.47
CA TYR A 26 -20.49 -29.87 20.50
C TYR A 26 -19.59 -29.49 19.33
N LEU A 27 -18.54 -30.29 19.05
CA LEU A 27 -17.67 -30.06 17.91
C LEU A 27 -18.43 -30.16 16.58
N GLY A 28 -19.33 -31.14 16.42
CA GLY A 28 -20.17 -31.26 15.23
C GLY A 28 -21.08 -30.04 15.03
N PHE A 29 -21.75 -29.58 16.09
CA PHE A 29 -22.58 -28.38 16.04
C PHE A 29 -21.76 -27.12 15.73
N SER A 30 -20.60 -26.97 16.38
CA SER A 30 -19.67 -25.86 16.15
C SER A 30 -19.05 -25.87 14.75
N ALA A 31 -18.83 -27.05 14.15
CA ALA A 31 -18.34 -27.18 12.79
C ALA A 31 -19.37 -26.76 11.73
N ILE A 32 -20.66 -26.97 12.00
CA ILE A 32 -21.75 -26.59 11.09
C ILE A 32 -22.07 -25.09 11.24
N GLY A 33 -22.24 -24.60 12.47
CA GLY A 33 -22.61 -23.21 12.76
C GLY A 33 -21.45 -22.24 12.94
N GLY A 34 -20.21 -22.71 12.90
CA GLY A 34 -19.02 -21.89 13.07
C GLY A 34 -18.79 -20.94 11.89
N GLN A 35 -18.02 -19.88 12.12
CA GLN A 35 -17.71 -18.85 11.10
C GLN A 35 -17.09 -19.40 9.79
N PHE A 36 -16.52 -20.61 9.82
CA PHE A 36 -15.95 -21.34 8.68
C PHE A 36 -16.77 -22.58 8.27
N GLY A 37 -18.01 -22.66 8.72
CA GLY A 37 -18.93 -23.73 8.37
C GLY A 37 -19.25 -23.74 6.87
N ILE A 38 -19.80 -24.86 6.41
CA ILE A 38 -20.11 -25.10 4.99
C ILE A 38 -21.03 -24.01 4.42
N ASP A 39 -21.97 -23.53 5.23
CA ASP A 39 -22.96 -22.52 4.84
C ASP A 39 -22.33 -21.14 4.63
N ASN A 40 -21.26 -20.81 5.35
CA ASN A 40 -20.64 -19.48 5.28
C ASN A 40 -19.60 -19.35 4.15
N ARG A 41 -19.26 -20.46 3.47
CA ARG A 41 -18.26 -20.45 2.39
C ARG A 41 -18.67 -19.53 1.24
N ALA A 42 -19.95 -19.48 0.89
CA ALA A 42 -20.45 -18.62 -0.17
C ALA A 42 -20.29 -17.13 0.19
N GLN A 43 -20.59 -16.74 1.44
CA GLN A 43 -20.43 -15.37 1.91
C GLN A 43 -18.95 -14.97 1.94
N ILE A 44 -18.07 -15.85 2.45
CA ILE A 44 -16.63 -15.60 2.45
C ILE A 44 -16.09 -15.38 1.02
N LEU A 45 -16.57 -16.15 0.04
CA LEU A 45 -16.15 -15.97 -1.35
C LEU A 45 -16.64 -14.64 -1.93
N LEU A 46 -17.87 -14.22 -1.61
CA LEU A 46 -18.40 -12.90 -2.00
C LEU A 46 -17.60 -11.77 -1.36
N ASP A 47 -17.26 -11.89 -0.08
CA ASP A 47 -16.44 -10.90 0.63
C ASP A 47 -15.04 -10.79 0.02
N ILE A 48 -14.41 -11.92 -0.31
CA ILE A 48 -13.12 -11.96 -1.00
C ILE A 48 -13.21 -11.20 -2.33
N ASP A 49 -14.27 -11.45 -3.12
CA ASP A 49 -14.45 -10.78 -4.40
C ASP A 49 -14.67 -9.26 -4.22
N GLN A 50 -15.49 -8.89 -3.24
CA GLN A 50 -15.74 -7.49 -2.90
C GLN A 50 -14.45 -6.77 -2.45
N PHE A 51 -13.63 -7.40 -1.61
CA PHE A 51 -12.37 -6.84 -1.16
C PHE A 51 -11.35 -6.72 -2.30
N LYS A 52 -11.31 -7.70 -3.20
CA LYS A 52 -10.48 -7.61 -4.42
C LYS A 52 -10.91 -6.43 -5.28
N ALA A 53 -12.20 -6.27 -5.55
CA ALA A 53 -12.72 -5.15 -6.33
C ALA A 53 -12.37 -3.79 -5.69
N LYS A 54 -12.57 -3.66 -4.37
CA LYS A 54 -12.19 -2.46 -3.61
C LYS A 54 -10.69 -2.17 -3.70
N SER A 55 -9.85 -3.21 -3.55
CA SER A 55 -8.40 -3.06 -3.65
C SER A 55 -7.94 -2.61 -5.03
N ALA A 56 -8.55 -3.15 -6.10
CA ALA A 56 -8.23 -2.78 -7.47
C ALA A 56 -8.62 -1.32 -7.77
N ALA A 57 -9.79 -0.88 -7.30
CA ALA A 57 -10.24 0.50 -7.43
C ALA A 57 -9.29 1.46 -6.71
N LEU A 58 -8.90 1.13 -5.48
CA LEU A 58 -7.98 1.97 -4.71
C LEU A 58 -6.57 2.01 -5.34
N GLN A 59 -6.10 0.90 -5.89
CA GLN A 59 -4.82 0.87 -6.60
C GLN A 59 -4.84 1.78 -7.83
N ALA A 60 -5.93 1.77 -8.60
CA ALA A 60 -6.07 2.67 -9.76
C ALA A 60 -6.04 4.15 -9.34
N GLU A 61 -6.62 4.49 -8.19
CA GLU A 61 -6.57 5.84 -7.63
C GLU A 61 -5.15 6.22 -7.20
N ILE A 62 -4.44 5.32 -6.53
CA ILE A 62 -3.03 5.51 -6.16
C ILE A 62 -2.18 5.75 -7.41
N ASP A 63 -2.38 4.97 -8.46
CA ASP A 63 -1.61 5.09 -9.69
C ASP A 63 -1.89 6.43 -10.39
N ALA A 64 -3.15 6.90 -10.38
CA ALA A 64 -3.52 8.21 -10.89
C ALA A 64 -2.85 9.36 -10.10
N TYR A 65 -2.83 9.28 -8.77
CA TYR A 65 -2.14 10.29 -7.94
C TYR A 65 -0.62 10.21 -8.10
N ARG A 66 -0.06 9.00 -8.18
CA ARG A 66 1.38 8.82 -8.42
C ARG A 66 1.77 9.44 -9.74
N HIS A 67 0.99 9.23 -10.81
CA HIS A 67 1.23 9.87 -12.09
C HIS A 67 1.24 11.41 -11.98
N ARG A 68 0.23 11.99 -11.33
CA ARG A 68 0.17 13.46 -11.08
C ARG A 68 1.35 13.96 -10.25
N ALA A 69 1.73 13.23 -9.20
CA ALA A 69 2.87 13.59 -8.37
C ALA A 69 4.19 13.53 -9.15
N THR A 70 4.32 12.57 -10.07
CA THR A 70 5.50 12.47 -10.94
C THR A 70 5.60 13.68 -11.88
N LEU A 71 4.47 14.21 -12.35
CA LEU A 71 4.42 15.45 -13.13
C LEU A 71 4.72 16.70 -12.29
N MET A 72 4.61 16.64 -10.96
CA MET A 72 4.92 17.75 -10.05
C MET A 72 6.34 17.68 -9.47
N ASP A 73 7.12 16.65 -9.79
CA ASP A 73 8.48 16.48 -9.27
C ASP A 73 9.41 17.56 -9.87
N THR A 74 9.87 18.48 -9.03
CA THR A 74 10.72 19.62 -9.38
C THR A 74 12.06 19.23 -10.01
N ARG A 75 12.51 17.97 -9.88
CA ARG A 75 13.73 17.48 -10.56
C ARG A 75 13.53 17.23 -12.06
N ARG A 76 12.28 17.05 -12.49
CA ARG A 76 11.90 16.79 -13.90
C ARG A 76 10.93 17.83 -14.45
N LEU A 77 10.38 18.68 -13.59
CA LEU A 77 9.44 19.73 -13.94
C LEU A 77 10.20 20.96 -14.46
N ASP A 78 9.81 21.43 -15.63
CA ASP A 78 10.37 22.64 -16.23
C ASP A 78 10.07 23.86 -15.35
N PRO A 79 11.10 24.58 -14.84
CA PRO A 79 10.91 25.77 -14.00
C PRO A 79 10.06 26.86 -14.67
N ASP A 80 10.02 26.91 -16.01
CA ASP A 80 9.23 27.90 -16.75
C ASP A 80 7.73 27.71 -16.54
N ILE A 81 7.26 26.46 -16.44
CA ILE A 81 5.83 26.16 -16.20
C ILE A 81 5.36 26.72 -14.85
N ILE A 82 6.21 26.69 -13.82
CA ILE A 82 5.89 27.23 -12.50
C ILE A 82 5.81 28.75 -12.56
N THR A 83 6.78 29.40 -13.20
CA THR A 83 6.83 30.85 -13.35
C THR A 83 5.63 31.37 -14.15
N GLU A 84 5.29 30.71 -15.25
CA GLU A 84 4.09 31.00 -16.04
C GLU A 84 2.82 30.87 -15.21
N ARG A 85 2.69 29.77 -14.45
CA ARG A 85 1.51 29.55 -13.61
C ARG A 85 1.38 30.60 -12.51
N ALA A 86 2.49 30.98 -11.88
CA ALA A 86 2.52 32.03 -10.87
C ALA A 86 2.10 33.39 -11.46
N ARG A 87 2.63 33.74 -12.63
CA ARG A 87 2.29 34.98 -13.35
C ARG A 87 0.82 35.00 -13.76
N ALA A 88 0.27 33.89 -14.24
CA ALA A 88 -1.14 33.76 -14.57
C ALA A 88 -2.05 33.94 -13.34
N LEU A 89 -1.67 33.37 -12.18
CA LEU A 89 -2.40 33.55 -10.93
C LEU A 89 -2.37 35.00 -10.42
N LEU A 90 -1.25 35.70 -10.66
CA LEU A 90 -1.09 37.12 -10.35
C LEU A 90 -1.74 38.04 -11.39
N ASN A 91 -2.45 37.50 -12.38
CA ASN A 91 -3.06 38.24 -13.50
C ASN A 91 -2.04 39.11 -14.27
N MET A 92 -0.79 38.64 -14.32
CA MET A 92 0.33 39.29 -14.99
C MET A 92 0.70 38.61 -16.32
N ALA A 93 0.04 37.51 -16.68
CA ALA A 93 0.36 36.75 -17.89
C ALA A 93 -0.55 37.17 -19.05
N ASN A 94 0.03 37.51 -20.19
CA ASN A 94 -0.69 37.74 -21.44
C ASN A 94 -0.46 36.60 -22.42
N ALA A 95 -1.43 36.34 -23.31
CA ALA A 95 -1.35 35.25 -24.29
C ALA A 95 -0.22 35.43 -25.31
N ASP A 96 0.29 36.65 -25.48
CA ASP A 96 1.33 37.01 -26.44
C ASP A 96 2.73 37.17 -25.80
N ASP A 97 2.88 36.85 -24.50
CA ASP A 97 4.16 36.96 -23.81
C ASP A 97 5.11 35.81 -24.24
N ILE A 98 6.37 36.15 -24.51
CA ILE A 98 7.46 35.19 -24.80
C ILE A 98 8.47 35.24 -23.66
N LEU A 99 8.69 34.12 -22.99
CA LEU A 99 9.71 33.96 -21.95
C LEU A 99 11.01 33.43 -22.58
N VAL A 100 12.11 34.16 -22.37
CA VAL A 100 13.45 33.76 -22.78
C VAL A 100 14.30 33.67 -21.52
N MET A 101 14.63 32.45 -21.09
CA MET A 101 15.61 32.24 -20.04
C MET A 101 16.99 32.65 -20.54
N VAL A 102 17.70 33.47 -19.77
CA VAL A 102 19.08 33.89 -20.05
C VAL A 102 20.00 33.44 -18.94
N ASP A 103 21.21 33.04 -19.29
CA ASP A 103 22.25 32.73 -18.32
C ASP A 103 22.64 34.01 -17.55
N PRO A 104 22.63 34.01 -16.20
CA PRO A 104 22.92 35.19 -15.39
C PRO A 104 24.35 35.71 -15.54
N VAL A 105 25.28 34.90 -16.05
CA VAL A 105 26.69 35.27 -16.21
C VAL A 105 26.98 35.72 -17.65
N THR A 106 26.42 35.02 -18.65
CA THR A 106 26.73 35.27 -20.06
C THR A 106 25.67 36.11 -20.78
N GLY A 107 24.45 36.18 -20.27
CA GLY A 107 23.33 36.92 -20.87
C GLY A 107 22.77 36.29 -22.14
N GLU A 108 23.25 35.10 -22.51
CA GLU A 108 22.80 34.36 -23.69
C GLU A 108 21.53 33.54 -23.39
N PRO A 109 20.65 33.33 -24.40
CA PRO A 109 19.46 32.53 -24.23
C PRO A 109 19.80 31.06 -23.95
N LEU A 110 19.24 30.51 -22.88
CA LEU A 110 19.35 29.10 -22.49
C LEU A 110 18.55 28.25 -23.49
N SER A 111 19.22 27.77 -24.54
CA SER A 111 18.62 26.92 -25.56
C SER A 111 18.53 25.47 -25.06
N GLY A 112 17.40 25.09 -24.47
CA GLY A 112 16.77 23.75 -24.40
C GLY A 112 17.63 22.48 -24.22
N LYS A 113 18.90 22.61 -23.88
CA LYS A 113 19.82 21.51 -23.63
C LYS A 113 19.90 21.36 -22.13
N TYR A 114 19.09 20.45 -21.62
CA TYR A 114 19.33 19.87 -20.31
C TYR A 114 20.70 19.19 -20.39
N GLU A 115 21.72 19.81 -19.81
CA GLU A 115 22.97 19.14 -19.55
C GLU A 115 22.66 18.16 -18.42
N GLU A 116 22.38 16.92 -18.80
CA GLU A 116 22.15 15.81 -17.88
C GLU A 116 23.44 15.72 -17.05
N LEU A 117 23.44 16.33 -15.85
CA LEU A 117 24.54 16.19 -14.90
C LEU A 117 24.70 14.69 -14.68
N ALA A 118 25.74 14.11 -15.29
CA ALA A 118 26.06 12.72 -15.13
C ALA A 118 26.09 12.44 -13.63
N THR A 119 25.52 11.31 -13.20
CA THR A 119 25.35 10.97 -11.77
C THR A 119 26.63 11.15 -10.95
N ASP A 120 27.79 11.05 -11.60
CA ASP A 120 29.12 11.26 -11.05
C ASP A 120 29.43 12.71 -10.65
N GLU A 121 28.93 13.73 -11.36
CA GLU A 121 29.13 15.14 -11.00
C GLU A 121 28.25 15.58 -9.83
N LEU A 122 27.02 15.08 -9.76
CA LEU A 122 26.15 15.31 -8.60
C LEU A 122 26.74 14.70 -7.32
N MET A 123 27.32 13.49 -7.41
CA MET A 123 27.97 12.87 -6.26
C MET A 123 29.18 13.68 -5.77
N ARG A 124 29.98 14.22 -6.70
CA ARG A 124 31.11 15.12 -6.39
C ARG A 124 30.69 16.43 -5.72
N LEU A 125 29.60 17.06 -6.18
CA LEU A 125 29.10 18.30 -5.60
C LEU A 125 28.58 18.10 -4.18
N ILE A 126 27.87 17.00 -3.92
CA ILE A 126 27.37 16.65 -2.58
C ILE A 126 28.55 16.33 -1.63
N GLU A 127 29.57 15.64 -2.12
CA GLU A 127 30.77 15.32 -1.32
C GLU A 127 31.62 16.56 -1.01
N ALA A 128 31.70 17.52 -1.94
CA ALA A 128 32.39 18.79 -1.71
C ALA A 128 31.68 19.66 -0.66
N ASP A 129 30.35 19.74 -0.69
CA ASP A 129 29.55 20.53 0.27
C ASP A 129 29.51 19.88 1.66
N SER A 130 29.63 18.55 1.74
CA SER A 130 29.66 17.80 3.00
C SER A 130 31.01 17.90 3.76
N THR A 131 32.01 18.59 3.21
CA THR A 131 33.33 18.78 3.87
C THR A 131 33.50 20.15 4.53
N LEU A 132 32.43 20.95 4.61
CA LEU A 132 32.33 22.16 5.43
C LEU A 132 31.45 21.91 6.67
#